data_AF-A0A4Q6GRC3-F1
#
_entry.id   AF-A0A4Q6GRC3-F1
#
_cell.length_a   1.000
_cell.length_b   1.000
_cell.length_c   1.000
_cell.angle_alpha   90.00
_cell.angle_beta   90.00
_cell.angle_gamma   90.00
#
_symmetry.space_group_name_H-M   'P 1'
#
loop_
_entity.id
_entity.type
_entity.pdbx_description
1 polymer ?
#
loop_
_entity_poly.entity_id
_entity_poly.type
_entity_poly.pdbx_seq_one_letter_code
_entity_poly.pdbx_strand_id
1 'polypeptide(L)'
;MKVRLVAPKVGGARLSDGSLQAADGQLAGTPSVLFDAVALVLSEEGGKKLESEAAAIDFVRDAFGHLKTIAHDDGAAGLLRVAGIQPDAGVLAASAAKELVAAAGTRHWDREAAVRTLA
;
A
#
# COMPACT_ATOMS: atom_id res chain seq x y z
N MET A 1 -9.42 11.61 10.75
CA MET A 1 -8.58 10.65 10.01
C MET A 1 -7.16 10.73 10.53
N LYS A 2 -6.49 9.60 10.77
CA LYS A 2 -5.10 9.55 11.22
C LYS A 2 -4.26 8.83 10.18
N VAL A 3 -3.13 9.40 9.79
CA VAL A 3 -2.17 8.78 8.86
C VAL A 3 -0.99 8.24 9.66
N ARG A 4 -0.42 7.12 9.20
CA ARG A 4 0.83 6.56 9.71
C ARG A 4 1.76 6.29 8.53
N LEU A 5 3.00 6.71 8.65
CA LEU A 5 4.05 6.40 7.68
C LEU A 5 4.72 5.10 8.06
N VAL A 6 4.75 4.16 7.12
CA VAL A 6 5.38 2.85 7.29
C VAL A 6 6.55 2.76 6.31
N ALA A 7 7.70 2.34 6.81
CA ALA A 7 8.92 2.17 6.00
C ALA A 7 9.72 0.94 6.46
N PRO A 8 10.68 0.44 5.68
CA PRO A 8 11.50 -0.72 6.07
C PRO A 8 12.24 -0.55 7.42
N LYS A 9 12.47 0.69 7.85
CA LYS A 9 13.07 1.05 9.14
C LYS A 9 12.39 2.29 9.73
N VAL A 10 12.32 2.37 11.06
CA VAL A 10 11.69 3.49 11.80
C VAL A 10 12.36 4.84 11.50
N GLY A 11 13.68 4.83 11.22
CA GLY A 11 14.42 6.03 10.80
C GLY A 11 13.93 6.64 9.48
N GLY A 12 13.04 5.97 8.75
CA GLY A 12 12.37 6.49 7.57
C GLY A 12 13.26 6.63 6.34
N ALA A 13 12.93 7.60 5.49
CA ALA A 13 13.57 7.82 4.19
C ALA A 13 13.89 9.31 3.97
N ARG A 14 14.96 9.57 3.22
CA ARG A 14 15.27 10.92 2.74
C ARG A 14 14.42 11.20 1.50
N LEU A 15 13.70 12.31 1.52
CA LEU A 15 12.87 12.76 0.41
C LEU A 15 13.73 13.47 -0.66
N SER A 16 13.15 13.70 -1.84
CA SER A 16 13.84 14.35 -2.97
C SER A 16 14.25 15.79 -2.70
N ASP A 17 13.57 16.48 -1.77
CA ASP A 17 13.96 17.82 -1.29
C ASP A 17 15.10 17.80 -0.27
N GLY A 18 15.64 16.61 0.04
CA GLY A 18 16.71 16.40 1.00
C GLY A 18 16.26 16.30 2.45
N SER A 19 14.98 16.54 2.77
CA SER A 19 14.45 16.38 4.12
C SER A 19 14.40 14.90 4.54
N LEU A 20 14.46 14.65 5.86
CA LEU A 20 14.29 13.30 6.41
C LEU A 20 12.86 13.14 6.91
N GLN A 21 12.11 12.21 6.33
CA GLN A 21 10.78 11.85 6.80
C GLN A 21 10.87 10.60 7.68
N ALA A 22 10.67 10.76 8.98
CA ALA A 22 10.61 9.64 9.92
C ALA A 22 9.39 8.77 9.65
N ALA A 23 9.51 7.46 9.90
CA ALA A 23 8.39 6.53 9.83
C ALA A 23 7.78 6.32 11.22
N ASP A 24 6.47 6.22 11.28
CA ASP A 24 5.74 5.89 12.50
C ASP A 24 5.75 4.39 12.82
N GLY A 25 6.25 3.56 11.90
CA GLY A 25 6.29 2.11 12.06
C GLY A 25 7.25 1.45 11.08
N GLN A 26 7.88 0.37 11.55
CA GLN A 26 8.63 -0.52 10.67
C GLN A 26 7.65 -1.38 9.88
N LEU A 27 7.90 -1.57 8.58
CA LEU A 27 7.06 -2.34 7.67
C LEU A 27 6.78 -3.75 8.17
N ALA A 28 7.82 -4.49 8.57
CA ALA A 28 7.67 -5.84 9.12
C ALA A 28 6.86 -5.89 10.43
N GLY A 29 6.83 -4.81 11.21
CA GLY A 29 6.10 -4.71 12.47
C GLY A 29 4.75 -3.97 12.37
N THR A 30 4.38 -3.49 11.19
CA THR A 30 3.18 -2.68 10.98
C THR A 30 2.39 -3.22 9.79
N PRO A 31 1.78 -4.41 9.93
CA PRO A 31 1.12 -5.11 8.83
C PRO A 31 -0.11 -4.35 8.34
N SER A 32 -0.55 -4.64 7.11
CA SER A 32 -1.63 -3.90 6.44
C SER A 32 -2.95 -3.96 7.20
N VAL A 33 -3.19 -5.02 8.00
CA VAL A 33 -4.40 -5.22 8.81
C VAL A 33 -4.69 -4.07 9.79
N LEU A 34 -3.69 -3.29 10.17
CA LEU A 34 -3.83 -2.14 11.08
C LEU A 34 -4.43 -0.89 10.41
N PHE A 35 -4.63 -0.92 9.09
CA PHE A 35 -5.11 0.21 8.30
C PHE A 35 -6.42 -0.12 7.60
N ASP A 36 -7.27 0.88 7.41
CA ASP A 36 -8.51 0.69 6.65
C ASP A 36 -8.31 0.82 5.13
N ALA A 37 -7.33 1.63 4.71
CA ALA A 37 -6.83 1.76 3.35
C ALA A 37 -5.32 2.07 3.34
N VAL A 38 -4.65 1.87 2.21
CA VAL A 38 -3.20 2.06 2.09
C VAL A 38 -2.82 2.89 0.86
N ALA A 39 -1.73 3.65 0.96
CA ALA A 39 -1.13 4.36 -0.16
C ALA A 39 0.34 3.95 -0.30
N LEU A 40 0.73 3.57 -1.51
CA LEU A 40 2.11 3.20 -1.87
C LEU A 40 2.71 4.37 -2.65
N VAL A 41 3.44 5.23 -1.93
CA VAL A 41 4.11 6.40 -2.49
C VAL A 41 5.60 6.17 -2.42
N LEU A 42 6.20 5.80 -3.54
CA LEU A 42 7.55 5.24 -3.61
C LEU A 42 8.34 5.93 -4.73
N SER A 43 9.62 6.18 -4.48
CA SER A 43 10.52 6.43 -5.61
C SER A 43 10.70 5.16 -6.43
N GLU A 44 11.09 5.28 -7.70
CA GLU A 44 11.39 4.13 -8.55
C GLU A 44 12.43 3.19 -7.91
N GLU A 45 13.52 3.75 -7.36
CA GLU A 45 14.55 2.97 -6.67
C GLU A 45 14.01 2.31 -5.40
N GLY A 46 13.17 3.01 -4.63
CA GLY A 46 12.54 2.48 -3.43
C GLY A 46 11.60 1.32 -3.75
N GLY A 47 10.73 1.48 -4.74
CA GLY A 47 9.83 0.45 -5.22
C GLY A 47 10.56 -0.80 -5.69
N LYS A 48 11.62 -0.63 -6.49
CA LYS A 48 12.43 -1.74 -6.97
C LYS A 48 13.09 -2.55 -5.83
N LYS A 49 13.51 -1.89 -4.74
CA LYS A 49 14.03 -2.59 -3.55
C LYS A 49 12.93 -3.39 -2.83
N LEU A 50 11.72 -2.86 -2.81
CA LEU A 50 10.58 -3.50 -2.15
C LEU A 50 10.02 -4.68 -2.95
N GLU A 51 10.28 -4.77 -4.27
CA GLU A 51 9.90 -5.93 -5.09
C GLU A 51 10.50 -7.27 -4.61
N SER A 52 11.60 -7.23 -3.84
CA SER A 52 12.23 -8.42 -3.24
C SER A 52 12.01 -8.54 -1.72
N GLU A 53 11.28 -7.61 -1.11
CA GLU A 53 11.03 -7.60 0.34
C GLU A 53 9.72 -8.32 0.65
N ALA A 54 9.79 -9.46 1.34
CA ALA A 54 8.61 -10.28 1.65
C ALA A 54 7.55 -9.47 2.41
N ALA A 55 7.96 -8.68 3.40
CA ALA A 55 7.02 -7.86 4.18
C ALA A 55 6.29 -6.82 3.32
N ALA A 56 6.91 -6.31 2.25
CA ALA A 56 6.29 -5.36 1.34
C ALA A 56 5.27 -6.04 0.41
N ILE A 57 5.66 -7.18 -0.16
CA ILE A 57 4.81 -7.98 -1.04
C ILE A 57 3.56 -8.42 -0.27
N ASP A 58 3.74 -8.96 0.93
CA ASP A 58 2.64 -9.43 1.78
C ASP A 58 1.76 -8.28 2.25
N PHE A 59 2.32 -7.12 2.59
CA PHE A 59 1.55 -5.93 2.96
C PHE A 59 0.55 -5.54 1.85
N VAL A 60 1.01 -5.54 0.59
CA VAL A 60 0.17 -5.20 -0.57
C VAL A 60 -0.84 -6.30 -0.88
N ARG A 61 -0.41 -7.58 -0.88
CA ARG A 61 -1.29 -8.73 -1.08
C ARG A 61 -2.40 -8.79 -0.05
N ASP A 62 -2.07 -8.64 1.22
CA ASP A 62 -3.03 -8.66 2.31
C ASP A 62 -3.99 -7.47 2.22
N ALA A 63 -3.50 -6.27 1.88
CA ALA A 63 -4.41 -5.14 1.69
C ALA A 63 -5.44 -5.41 0.58
N PHE A 64 -4.99 -5.99 -0.54
CA PHE A 64 -5.85 -6.31 -1.66
C PHE A 64 -6.84 -7.43 -1.33
N GLY A 65 -6.32 -8.53 -0.77
CA GLY A 65 -7.10 -9.69 -0.35
C GLY A 65 -8.11 -9.35 0.74
N HIS A 66 -7.80 -8.41 1.63
CA HIS A 66 -8.74 -7.85 2.62
C HIS A 66 -9.69 -6.78 2.03
N LEU A 67 -9.76 -6.64 0.70
CA LEU A 67 -10.72 -5.79 0.00
C LEU A 67 -10.54 -4.30 0.30
N LYS A 68 -9.35 -3.88 0.72
CA LYS A 68 -9.06 -2.48 1.04
C LYS A 68 -8.84 -1.67 -0.22
N THR A 69 -9.02 -0.36 -0.10
CA THR A 69 -8.56 0.58 -1.12
C THR A 69 -7.03 0.65 -1.08
N ILE A 70 -6.41 0.54 -2.25
CA ILE A 70 -4.96 0.71 -2.44
C ILE A 70 -4.77 1.87 -3.40
N ALA A 71 -4.14 2.95 -2.95
CA ALA A 71 -3.64 3.98 -3.85
C ALA A 71 -2.15 3.74 -4.15
N HIS A 72 -1.69 4.04 -5.36
CA HIS A 72 -0.28 3.90 -5.70
C HIS A 72 0.20 4.95 -6.71
N ASP A 73 1.50 5.26 -6.67
CA ASP A 73 2.19 5.97 -7.74
C ASP A 73 2.93 5.00 -8.70
N ASP A 74 3.64 5.56 -9.68
CA ASP A 74 4.37 4.76 -10.67
C ASP A 74 5.55 4.00 -10.05
N GLY A 75 6.15 4.51 -8.97
CA GLY A 75 7.25 3.84 -8.27
C GLY A 75 6.82 2.53 -7.64
N ALA A 76 5.54 2.38 -7.29
CA ALA A 76 4.98 1.15 -6.73
C ALA A 76 4.54 0.12 -7.78
N ALA A 77 4.56 0.45 -9.09
CA ALA A 77 4.01 -0.41 -10.14
C ALA A 77 4.65 -1.82 -10.16
N GLY A 78 5.96 -1.89 -9.94
CA GLY A 78 6.66 -3.18 -9.86
C GLY A 78 6.25 -4.01 -8.64
N LEU A 79 6.06 -3.36 -7.49
CA LEU A 79 5.61 -4.01 -6.27
C LEU A 79 4.19 -4.58 -6.43
N LEU A 80 3.26 -3.83 -7.05
CA LEU A 80 1.92 -4.34 -7.36
C LEU A 80 1.97 -5.58 -8.25
N ARG A 81 2.82 -5.56 -9.28
CA ARG A 81 3.01 -6.69 -10.20
C ARG A 81 3.50 -7.93 -9.47
N VAL A 82 4.55 -7.81 -8.65
CA VAL A 82 5.09 -8.95 -7.87
C VAL A 82 4.10 -9.43 -6.81
N ALA A 83 3.34 -8.52 -6.20
CA ALA A 83 2.23 -8.84 -5.33
C ALA A 83 1.06 -9.53 -6.05
N GLY A 84 1.02 -9.55 -7.39
CA GLY A 84 -0.04 -10.19 -8.16
C GLY A 84 -1.35 -9.38 -8.16
N ILE A 85 -1.27 -8.07 -7.95
CA ILE A 85 -2.44 -7.19 -7.92
C ILE A 85 -2.96 -6.96 -9.33
N GLN A 86 -4.22 -7.29 -9.56
CA GLN A 86 -4.98 -6.88 -10.74
C GLN A 86 -5.79 -5.63 -10.38
N PRO A 87 -5.57 -4.49 -11.04
CA PRO A 87 -6.31 -3.26 -10.74
C PRO A 87 -7.81 -3.44 -10.94
N ASP A 88 -8.59 -2.92 -9.99
CA ASP A 88 -10.05 -2.82 -10.03
C ASP A 88 -10.49 -1.44 -9.52
N ALA A 89 -11.79 -1.25 -9.26
CA ALA A 89 -12.34 0.02 -8.77
C ALA A 89 -11.75 0.49 -7.42
N GLY A 90 -11.11 -0.41 -6.66
CA GLY A 90 -10.45 -0.11 -5.40
C GLY A 90 -8.95 0.10 -5.49
N VAL A 91 -8.38 0.10 -6.70
CA VAL A 91 -6.99 0.48 -6.96
C VAL A 91 -6.98 1.86 -7.61
N LEU A 92 -6.44 2.84 -6.89
CA LEU A 92 -6.49 4.25 -7.25
C LEU A 92 -5.09 4.83 -7.53
N ALA A 93 -5.04 5.95 -8.24
CA ALA A 93 -3.81 6.75 -8.30
C ALA A 93 -3.54 7.41 -6.94
N ALA A 94 -2.27 7.51 -6.52
CA ALA A 94 -1.88 8.20 -5.29
C ALA A 94 -2.29 9.70 -5.26
N SER A 95 -2.45 10.32 -6.43
CA SER A 95 -2.98 11.69 -6.56
C SER A 95 -4.46 11.81 -6.20
N ALA A 96 -5.22 10.71 -6.19
CA ALA A 96 -6.64 10.65 -5.80
C ALA A 96 -6.80 10.55 -4.28
N ALA A 97 -6.13 11.43 -3.54
CA ALA A 97 -6.08 11.38 -2.08
C ALA A 97 -7.49 11.51 -1.46
N LYS A 98 -8.37 12.33 -2.02
CA LYS A 98 -9.74 12.54 -1.47
C LYS A 98 -10.57 11.26 -1.59
N GLU A 99 -10.44 10.57 -2.71
CA GLU A 99 -11.10 9.31 -3.03
C GLU A 99 -10.60 8.20 -2.11
N LEU A 100 -9.27 8.13 -1.88
CA LEU A 100 -8.69 7.21 -0.90
C LEU A 100 -9.27 7.42 0.50
N VAL A 101 -9.36 8.68 0.95
CA VAL A 101 -9.91 9.02 2.27
C VAL A 101 -11.39 8.62 2.37
N ALA A 102 -12.18 8.91 1.33
CA ALA A 102 -13.59 8.54 1.29
C ALA A 102 -13.78 7.01 1.30
N ALA A 103 -12.91 6.28 0.61
CA ALA A 103 -12.97 4.82 0.49
C ALA A 103 -12.34 4.07 1.67
N ALA A 104 -11.62 4.75 2.58
CA ALA A 104 -11.04 4.11 3.76
C ALA A 104 -12.09 3.54 4.72
N GLY A 105 -13.32 4.05 4.73
CA GLY A 105 -14.39 3.54 5.61
C GLY A 105 -15.13 2.31 5.10
N THR A 106 -14.75 1.77 3.93
CA THR A 106 -15.48 0.67 3.27
C THR A 106 -14.53 -0.38 2.69
N ARG A 107 -15.11 -1.42 2.09
CA ARG A 107 -14.41 -2.50 1.40
C ARG A 107 -14.97 -2.69 -0.01
N HIS A 108 -14.12 -3.13 -0.93
CA HIS A 108 -14.46 -3.42 -2.33
C HIS A 108 -14.97 -4.85 -2.45
N TRP A 109 -16.23 -5.07 -2.08
CA TRP A 109 -16.83 -6.42 -2.01
C TRP A 109 -16.90 -7.13 -3.36
N ASP A 110 -17.03 -6.41 -4.47
CA ASP A 110 -16.99 -6.98 -5.82
C ASP A 110 -15.69 -7.75 -6.11
N ARG A 111 -14.61 -7.42 -5.40
CA ARG A 111 -13.31 -8.12 -5.48
C ARG A 111 -13.32 -9.49 -4.80
N GLU A 112 -14.22 -9.74 -3.84
CA GLU A 112 -14.10 -10.87 -2.91
C GLU A 112 -14.05 -12.23 -3.64
N ALA A 113 -14.96 -12.44 -4.59
CA ALA A 113 -15.01 -13.68 -5.39
C ALA A 113 -13.73 -13.93 -6.21
N ALA A 114 -12.97 -12.88 -6.54
CA ALA A 114 -11.73 -12.99 -7.31
C ALA A 114 -10.51 -13.33 -6.43
N VAL A 115 -10.61 -13.16 -5.11
CA VAL A 115 -9.46 -13.33 -4.19
C VAL A 115 -9.63 -14.47 -3.20
N ARG A 116 -10.81 -15.11 -3.12
CA ARG A 116 -11.06 -16.27 -2.25
C ARG A 116 -12.30 -17.05 -2.68
N THR A 117 -12.38 -18.31 -2.26
CA THR A 117 -13.62 -19.12 -2.34
C THR A 117 -14.68 -18.55 -1.41
N LEU A 118 -15.92 -18.45 -1.92
CA LEU A 118 -17.08 -18.01 -1.14
C LEU A 118 -17.88 -19.21 -0.63
N ALA A 119 -18.58 -19.04 0.50
CA ALA A 119 -19.44 -20.04 1.12
C ALA A 119 -20.80 -20.16 0.44
#